data_AF-A0A161SPP0-F1
#
_entry.id   AF-A0A161SPP0-F1
#
_cell.length_a   1.000
_cell.length_b   1.000
_cell.length_c   1.000
_cell.angle_alpha   90.00
_cell.angle_beta   90.00
_cell.angle_gamma   90.00
#
_symmetry.space_group_name_H-M   'P 1'
#
loop_
_entity.id
_entity.type
_entity.pdbx_description
1 polymer ?
#
loop_
_entity_poly.entity_id
_entity_poly.type
_entity_poly.pdbx_seq_one_letter_code
_entity_poly.pdbx_strand_id
1 'polypeptide(L)'
;MTNRPGDEHRPSRRDVLRPAEYVGGAAIAAVFTAVIVFFGTRDWNLTLITAGGVFIIVLMALALLSMAVKPNPGDHGDGTGGDPARRDPSDEPRH
;
A
#
# COMPACT_ATOMS: atom_id res chain seq x y z
N MET A 1 -5.56 -31.56 -21.56
CA MET A 1 -4.21 -31.25 -21.02
C MET A 1 -3.67 -30.13 -21.89
N THR A 2 -3.54 -28.89 -21.45
CA THR A 2 -2.60 -28.46 -20.41
C THR A 2 -3.02 -27.11 -19.81
N ASN A 3 -3.41 -27.10 -18.53
CA ASN A 3 -3.10 -25.93 -17.70
C ASN A 3 -1.58 -25.76 -17.74
N ARG A 4 -1.06 -24.56 -18.02
CA ARG A 4 0.33 -24.23 -17.70
C ARG A 4 0.32 -23.65 -16.28
N PRO A 5 0.75 -24.42 -15.26
CA PRO A 5 1.06 -23.84 -13.97
C PRO A 5 2.39 -23.12 -14.10
N GLY A 6 2.43 -21.81 -13.87
CA GLY A 6 3.71 -21.11 -13.66
C GLY A 6 3.94 -19.79 -14.38
N ASP A 7 2.91 -18.98 -14.66
CA ASP A 7 3.18 -17.53 -14.74
C ASP A 7 3.34 -17.04 -13.29
N GLU A 8 4.52 -17.33 -12.72
CA GLU A 8 4.95 -16.89 -11.40
C GLU A 8 4.81 -15.37 -11.36
N HIS A 9 3.81 -14.89 -10.61
CA HIS A 9 3.71 -13.51 -10.20
C HIS A 9 4.90 -13.21 -9.27
N ARG A 10 6.08 -13.00 -9.85
CA ARG A 10 7.28 -12.61 -9.14
C ARG A 10 7.18 -11.10 -8.93
N PRO A 11 6.86 -10.62 -7.71
CA PRO A 11 6.75 -9.19 -7.46
C PRO A 11 8.04 -8.52 -7.91
N SER A 12 7.89 -7.46 -8.71
CA SER A 12 9.04 -6.68 -9.14
C SER A 12 9.72 -6.11 -7.89
N ARG A 13 11.05 -5.95 -7.92
CA ARG A 13 11.79 -5.41 -6.77
C ARG A 13 11.18 -4.09 -6.27
N ARG A 14 10.59 -3.31 -7.17
CA ARG A 14 9.89 -2.06 -6.86
C ARG A 14 8.60 -2.25 -6.06
N ASP A 15 7.89 -3.36 -6.26
CA ASP A 15 6.67 -3.69 -5.52
C ASP A 15 7.00 -4.08 -4.08
N VAL A 16 8.13 -4.76 -3.88
CA VAL A 16 8.66 -5.11 -2.56
C VAL A 16 9.22 -3.88 -1.82
N LEU A 17 9.58 -2.82 -2.53
CA LEU A 17 10.15 -1.60 -1.95
C LEU A 17 9.11 -0.55 -1.52
N ARG A 18 7.86 -0.60 -2.05
CA ARG A 18 6.80 0.33 -1.63
C ARG A 18 6.56 0.36 -0.12
N PRO A 19 6.54 -0.78 0.62
CA PRO A 19 6.44 -0.77 2.08
C PRO A 19 7.60 -0.04 2.77
N ALA A 20 8.81 -0.15 2.22
CA ALA A 20 10.00 0.50 2.78
C ALA A 20 9.92 2.03 2.67
N GLU A 21 9.25 2.55 1.64
CA GLU A 21 9.02 4.00 1.50
C GLU A 21 8.15 4.56 2.64
N TYR A 22 7.08 3.85 3.04
CA TYR A 22 6.24 4.26 4.16
C TYR A 22 7.00 4.26 5.50
N VAL A 23 7.84 3.25 5.73
CA VAL A 23 8.70 3.16 6.91
C VAL A 23 9.73 4.29 6.92
N GLY A 24 10.34 4.58 5.76
CA GLY A 24 11.28 5.70 5.61
C GLY A 24 10.62 7.05 5.91
N GLY A 25 9.42 7.30 5.36
CA GLY A 25 8.67 8.52 5.63
C GLY A 25 8.30 8.71 7.11
N ALA A 26 7.83 7.64 7.77
CA ALA A 26 7.54 7.66 9.19
C ALA A 26 8.79 7.93 10.05
N ALA A 27 9.93 7.34 9.68
CA ALA A 27 11.19 7.55 10.39
C ALA A 27 11.66 9.01 10.29
N ILE A 28 11.56 9.62 9.10
CA ILE A 28 11.91 11.03 8.90
C ILE A 28 11.05 11.94 9.78
N ALA A 29 9.73 11.71 9.79
CA ALA A 29 8.81 12.48 10.64
C ALA A 29 9.14 12.33 12.13
N ALA A 30 9.38 11.09 12.59
CA ALA A 30 9.74 10.81 13.96
C ALA A 30 11.07 11.47 14.39
N VAL A 31 12.09 11.42 13.53
CA VAL A 31 13.39 12.09 13.78
C VAL A 31 13.21 13.60 13.86
N PHE A 32 12.46 14.19 12.94
CA PHE A 32 12.19 15.63 12.95
C PHE A 32 11.50 16.06 14.26
N THR A 33 10.47 15.33 14.69
CA THR A 33 9.81 15.60 15.98
C THR A 33 10.75 15.37 17.16
N ALA A 34 11.54 14.30 17.15
CA ALA A 34 12.52 14.02 18.21
C ALA A 34 13.55 15.14 18.37
N VAL A 35 14.04 15.71 17.25
CA VAL A 35 14.96 16.86 17.28
C VAL A 35 14.31 18.05 17.97
N ILE A 36 13.09 18.42 17.61
CA ILE A 36 12.36 19.54 18.24
C ILE A 36 12.20 19.30 19.75
N VAL A 37 11.75 18.10 20.11
CA VAL A 37 11.52 17.72 21.51
C VAL A 37 12.82 17.75 22.31
N PHE A 38 13.90 17.20 21.75
CA PHE A 38 15.20 17.17 22.41
C PHE A 38 15.74 18.57 22.69
N PHE A 39 15.67 19.48 21.70
CA PHE A 39 16.14 20.86 21.90
C PHE A 39 15.23 21.68 22.82
N GLY A 40 13.93 21.40 22.85
CA GLY A 40 12.98 22.08 23.73
C GLY A 40 13.03 21.61 25.19
N THR A 41 13.32 20.33 25.43
CA THR A 41 13.23 19.72 26.77
C THR A 41 14.58 19.34 27.37
N ARG A 42 15.58 19.02 26.52
CA ARG A 42 16.86 18.40 26.90
C ARG A 42 16.71 17.12 27.74
N ASP A 43 15.57 16.44 27.62
CA ASP A 43 15.27 15.18 28.32
C ASP A 43 15.29 14.01 27.32
N TRP A 44 16.23 13.08 27.52
CA TRP A 44 16.38 11.90 26.68
C TRP A 44 15.22 10.90 26.78
N ASN A 45 14.64 10.73 27.96
CA ASN A 45 13.53 9.78 28.15
C ASN A 45 12.29 10.28 27.41
N LEU A 46 11.96 11.56 27.60
CA LEU A 46 10.83 12.19 26.92
C LEU A 46 11.04 12.16 25.40
N THR A 47 12.25 12.50 24.93
CA THR A 47 12.61 12.45 23.52
C THR A 47 12.41 11.07 22.90
N LEU A 48 12.93 10.01 23.52
CA LEU A 48 12.84 8.65 22.97
C LEU A 48 11.41 8.10 22.96
N ILE A 49 10.65 8.36 24.02
CA ILE A 49 9.24 7.94 24.10
C ILE A 49 8.42 8.69 23.05
N THR A 50 8.61 10.00 22.90
CA THR A 50 7.90 10.79 21.88
C THR A 50 8.31 10.38 20.47
N ALA A 51 9.59 10.15 20.21
CA ALA A 51 10.07 9.68 18.91
C ALA A 51 9.42 8.33 18.53
N GLY A 52 9.43 7.36 19.45
CA GLY A 52 8.79 6.06 19.25
C GLY A 52 7.28 6.16 19.06
N GLY A 53 6.61 6.97 19.88
CA GLY A 53 5.17 7.19 19.79
C GLY A 53 4.74 7.81 18.46
N VAL A 54 5.43 8.87 18.03
CA VAL A 54 5.16 9.54 16.74
C VAL A 54 5.42 8.60 15.58
N PHE A 55 6.52 7.85 15.61
CA PHE A 55 6.83 6.86 14.57
C PHE A 55 5.68 5.87 14.37
N ILE A 56 5.17 5.29 15.48
CA ILE A 56 4.07 4.35 15.45
C ILE A 56 2.79 5.01 14.93
N ILE A 57 2.45 6.20 15.42
CA ILE A 57 1.24 6.93 15.00
C ILE A 57 1.28 7.21 13.49
N VAL A 58 2.41 7.63 12.94
CA VAL A 58 2.55 7.89 11.50
C VAL A 58 2.44 6.60 10.70
N LEU A 59 3.08 5.51 11.14
CA LEU A 59 2.91 4.20 10.49
C LEU A 59 1.46 3.74 10.50
N MET A 60 0.78 3.88 11.62
CA MET A 60 -0.64 3.54 11.74
C MET A 60 -1.47 4.39 10.78
N ALA A 61 -1.25 5.71 10.73
CA ALA A 61 -1.97 6.59 9.83
C ALA A 61 -1.74 6.21 8.36
N LEU A 62 -0.49 5.94 7.96
CA LEU A 62 -0.15 5.51 6.60
C LEU A 62 -0.75 4.13 6.27
N ALA A 63 -0.74 3.20 7.22
CA ALA A 63 -1.34 1.88 7.04
C ALA A 63 -2.87 1.98 6.87
N LEU A 64 -3.52 2.79 7.71
CA LEU A 64 -4.95 3.05 7.62
C LEU A 64 -5.31 3.79 6.32
N LEU A 65 -4.49 4.75 5.90
CA LEU A 65 -4.64 5.43 4.62
C LEU A 65 -4.49 4.44 3.44
N SER A 66 -3.51 3.55 3.51
CA SER A 66 -3.31 2.51 2.50
C SER A 66 -4.50 1.55 2.40
N MET A 67 -5.21 1.27 3.50
CA MET A 67 -6.46 0.51 3.45
C MET A 67 -7.64 1.34 2.92
N ALA A 68 -7.66 2.64 3.20
CA ALA A 68 -8.74 3.53 2.76
C ALA A 68 -8.68 3.82 1.25
N VAL A 69 -7.49 3.86 0.65
CA VAL A 69 -7.33 4.10 -0.78
C VAL A 69 -7.67 2.82 -1.55
N LYS A 70 -8.82 2.81 -2.23
CA LYS A 70 -9.18 1.71 -3.13
C LYS A 70 -8.32 1.82 -4.40
N PRO A 71 -7.57 0.77 -4.80
CA PRO A 71 -6.84 0.78 -6.05
C PRO A 71 -7.84 0.93 -7.22
N ASN A 72 -7.51 1.79 -8.19
CA ASN A 72 -8.32 1.96 -9.39
C ASN A 72 -8.36 0.61 -10.14
N PRO A 73 -9.52 0.09 -10.58
CA PRO A 73 -9.63 -1.25 -11.18
C PRO A 73 -8.91 -1.44 -12.53
N GLY A 74 -8.15 -0.45 -13.00
CA GLY A 74 -7.52 -0.46 -14.32
C GLY A 74 -6.03 -0.78 -14.33
N ASP A 75 -5.41 -1.07 -13.18
CA ASP A 75 -3.96 -1.32 -13.08
C ASP A 75 -3.63 -2.68 -12.45
N HIS A 76 -4.46 -3.68 -12.79
CA HIS A 76 -4.06 -5.08 -12.70
C HIS A 76 -3.66 -5.53 -14.10
N GLY A 77 -2.38 -5.90 -14.25
CA GLY A 77 -1.81 -6.45 -15.46
C GLY A 77 -2.26 -7.89 -15.76
N ASP A 78 -3.53 -8.22 -15.53
CA ASP A 78 -4.16 -9.45 -15.98
C ASP A 78 -5.30 -9.13 -16.95
N GLY A 79 -4.96 -9.20 -18.23
CA GLY A 79 -5.88 -8.94 -19.33
C GLY A 79 -7.08 -9.88 -19.30
N THR A 80 -8.21 -9.40 -18.83
CA THR A 80 -9.51 -9.62 -19.45
C THR A 80 -10.40 -8.47 -19.00
N GLY A 81 -10.37 -7.38 -19.76
CA GLY A 81 -11.53 -6.52 -19.84
C GLY A 81 -12.70 -7.41 -20.24
N GLY A 82 -13.56 -7.73 -19.27
CA GLY A 82 -14.80 -8.45 -19.53
C GLY A 82 -15.64 -7.55 -20.41
N ASP A 83 -15.54 -7.75 -21.71
CA ASP A 83 -16.26 -7.02 -22.72
C ASP A 83 -17.76 -7.19 -22.45
N PRO A 84 -18.49 -6.13 -22.02
CA PRO A 84 -19.91 -6.22 -21.76
C PRO A 84 -20.72 -6.49 -23.05
N ALA A 85 -20.07 -6.51 -24.21
CA ALA A 85 -20.66 -6.79 -25.51
C ALA A 85 -20.85 -8.29 -25.82
N ARG A 86 -20.38 -9.23 -25.00
CA ARG A 86 -20.64 -10.67 -25.19
C ARG A 86 -22.02 -11.10 -24.67
N ARG A 87 -23.07 -10.32 -24.98
CA ARG A 87 -24.43 -10.86 -24.99
C ARG A 87 -24.64 -11.46 -26.37
N ASP A 88 -24.65 -12.77 -26.45
CA ASP A 88 -24.98 -13.48 -27.69
C ASP A 88 -26.49 -13.32 -27.94
N PRO A 89 -26.94 -12.66 -29.03
CA PRO A 89 -28.36 -12.52 -29.36
C PRO A 89 -29.03 -13.85 -29.70
N SER A 90 -28.28 -14.96 -29.82
CA SER A 90 -28.83 -16.27 -30.15
C SER A 90 -29.56 -16.98 -29.00
N ASP A 91 -29.48 -16.47 -27.77
CA ASP A 91 -30.17 -17.03 -26.60
C ASP A 91 -31.62 -16.52 -26.45
N GLU A 92 -32.15 -15.78 -27.43
CA GLU A 92 -33.56 -15.44 -27.47
C GLU A 92 -34.38 -16.67 -27.94
N PRO A 93 -35.28 -17.24 -27.10
CA PRO A 93 -36.11 -18.35 -27.52
C PRO A 93 -37.10 -17.84 -28.56
N ARG A 94 -36.93 -18.28 -29.81
CA ARG A 94 -37.90 -18.05 -30.88
C ARG A 94 -39.23 -18.72 -30.50
N HIS A 95 -40.18 -17.91 -30.05
CA HIS A 95 -41.59 -18.25 -29.93
C HIS A 95 -42.43 -17.28 -30.73
#